data_AF-Q7SDZ1-F1
#
_entry.id   AF-Q7SDZ1-F1
#
_cell.length_a   1.000
_cell.length_b   1.000
_cell.length_c   1.000
_cell.angle_alpha   90.00
_cell.angle_beta   90.00
_cell.angle_gamma   90.00
#
_symmetry.space_group_name_H-M   'P 1'
#
loop_
_entity.id
_entity.type
_entity.pdbx_description
1 polymer ?
#
loop_
_entity_poly.entity_id
_entity_poly.type
_entity_poly.pdbx_seq_one_letter_code
_entity_poly.pdbx_strand_id
1 'polypeptide(L)'
;MTTRYRVEYALKTHRRDQFIEWIKALLAVPFVLYSQPHGVLEDPDRSVDTLSQTREEAHRRYSEIFRDIEAMIDDHIAHQNDAENPFPSKLKLLVPSIGPFFTRLPLEAAFKFQDNKRYISSRRFVSPSFNDIRLILNSAQIMAVTTYGTLQLATFDGDVTLYDDGQSLEPTSPVIPRLLDLLRKNVKIGIVTAAGYTTADRYYSRLHGLLDAMANSADLTPSQKQSLVVMGGEANYLFEFDSSSPHLLAPVPRQHWLTPEMAAWNEQDIAQLLDVAEAALRDCIKTLNLPATLMRKDRAVGIIPVSPEIRIPRESLEETVLLVQKILELSTVGRSRRVPFCAFNGGRDVFVDIGDKSWGVTVCQRWFSQKEGPHGVIKGENTLHVGDQFLSAGANDFRARSVGTTAWIASPVETVELLDELAELMGKKMS
;
A
#
# COMPACT_ATOMS: atom_id res chain seq x y z
N MET A 1 29.99 11.17 -2.13
CA MET A 1 29.84 11.86 -3.43
C MET A 1 28.70 11.19 -4.18
N THR A 2 27.64 11.95 -4.48
CA THR A 2 26.63 11.70 -5.53
C THR A 2 26.28 13.11 -6.05
N THR A 3 27.05 13.74 -6.95
CA THR A 3 27.22 13.61 -8.43
C THR A 3 25.96 13.94 -9.26
N ARG A 4 26.07 15.05 -10.03
CA ARG A 4 25.15 15.73 -10.99
C ARG A 4 23.83 14.99 -11.30
N TYR A 5 22.63 15.45 -10.95
CA TYR A 5 22.12 16.71 -10.40
C TYR A 5 21.15 16.37 -9.25
N ARG A 6 21.14 17.17 -8.18
CA ARG A 6 20.69 16.75 -6.85
C ARG A 6 19.23 16.30 -6.66
N VAL A 7 18.37 16.38 -7.66
CA VAL A 7 17.28 15.41 -7.94
C VAL A 7 16.94 15.58 -9.44
N GLU A 8 17.28 14.61 -10.29
CA GLU A 8 16.54 14.50 -11.55
C GLU A 8 15.15 13.95 -11.19
N TYR A 9 14.08 14.69 -11.53
CA TYR A 9 12.69 14.22 -11.43
C TYR A 9 12.49 12.81 -12.04
N ALA A 10 13.40 12.41 -12.93
CA ALA A 10 13.43 11.14 -13.64
C ALA A 10 14.37 10.05 -13.05
N LEU A 11 14.87 10.13 -11.81
CA LEU A 11 15.55 8.98 -11.17
C LEU A 11 14.55 7.85 -10.86
N LYS A 12 14.23 7.14 -11.93
CA LYS A 12 13.42 5.92 -12.05
C LYS A 12 13.76 4.86 -11.01
N THR A 13 14.96 4.86 -10.41
CA THR A 13 15.38 3.89 -9.39
C THR A 13 14.74 4.14 -8.02
N HIS A 14 14.56 5.40 -7.61
CA HIS A 14 13.93 5.73 -6.32
C HIS A 14 12.42 5.50 -6.36
N ARG A 15 11.80 5.58 -7.53
CA ARG A 15 10.36 5.36 -7.73
C ARG A 15 10.00 3.95 -8.19
N ARG A 16 10.95 3.02 -8.23
CA ARG A 16 10.68 1.66 -8.67
C ARG A 16 11.06 0.66 -7.60
N ASP A 17 10.11 -0.21 -7.32
CA ASP A 17 10.33 -1.42 -6.55
C ASP A 17 11.39 -2.29 -7.25
N GLN A 18 12.53 -2.46 -6.58
CA GLN A 18 13.67 -3.21 -7.12
C GLN A 18 13.34 -4.69 -7.31
N PHE A 19 12.43 -5.24 -6.52
CA PHE A 19 11.97 -6.62 -6.71
C PHE A 19 11.20 -6.74 -8.03
N ILE A 20 10.31 -5.79 -8.31
CA ILE A 20 9.57 -5.76 -9.58
C ILE A 20 10.51 -5.55 -10.77
N GLU A 21 11.44 -4.59 -10.69
CA GLU A 21 12.40 -4.36 -11.77
C GLU A 21 13.31 -5.56 -12.00
N TRP A 22 13.69 -6.27 -10.93
CA TRP A 22 14.46 -7.51 -11.03
C TRP A 22 13.66 -8.62 -11.75
N ILE A 23 12.41 -8.87 -11.36
CA ILE A 23 11.54 -9.84 -12.05
C ILE A 23 11.38 -9.45 -13.53
N LYS A 24 11.12 -8.17 -13.80
CA LYS A 24 10.98 -7.65 -15.16
C LYS A 24 12.24 -7.89 -16.00
N ALA A 25 13.44 -7.76 -15.41
CA ALA A 25 14.69 -8.05 -16.10
C ALA A 25 14.83 -9.55 -16.44
N LEU A 26 14.36 -10.45 -15.57
CA LEU A 26 14.33 -11.89 -15.87
C LEU A 26 13.40 -12.20 -17.05
N LEU A 27 12.21 -11.60 -17.07
CA LEU A 27 11.23 -11.81 -18.15
C LEU A 27 11.62 -11.13 -19.47
N ALA A 28 12.55 -10.17 -19.44
CA ALA A 28 13.07 -9.58 -20.67
C ALA A 28 13.85 -10.60 -21.52
N VAL A 29 14.47 -11.62 -20.89
CA VAL A 29 15.26 -12.62 -21.61
C VAL A 29 14.39 -13.50 -22.52
N PRO A 30 13.34 -14.19 -22.04
CA PRO A 30 12.47 -14.93 -22.96
C PRO A 30 11.74 -14.01 -23.93
N PHE A 31 11.40 -12.78 -23.54
CA PHE A 31 10.82 -11.83 -24.48
C PHE A 31 11.73 -11.62 -25.69
N VAL A 32 12.98 -11.20 -25.50
CA VAL A 32 13.92 -10.95 -26.61
C VAL A 32 14.15 -12.20 -27.48
N LEU A 33 14.16 -13.38 -26.89
CA LEU A 33 14.41 -14.63 -27.62
C LEU A 33 13.22 -15.11 -28.47
N TYR A 34 11.99 -14.80 -28.06
CA TYR A 34 10.77 -15.34 -28.69
C TYR A 34 9.81 -14.28 -29.26
N SER A 35 10.08 -12.99 -29.02
CA SER A 35 9.30 -11.87 -29.56
C SER A 35 9.83 -11.46 -30.94
N GLN A 36 9.64 -12.28 -31.96
CA GLN A 36 9.90 -11.82 -33.32
C GLN A 36 8.76 -10.91 -33.80
N PRO A 37 9.06 -9.73 -34.40
CA PRO A 37 8.04 -8.87 -35.00
C PRO A 37 7.37 -9.56 -36.22
N HIS A 38 6.12 -9.98 -36.08
CA HIS A 38 5.36 -10.53 -37.20
C HIS A 38 4.87 -9.43 -38.17
N GLY A 39 4.75 -9.79 -39.45
CA GLY A 39 4.24 -8.94 -40.53
C GLY A 39 5.31 -8.21 -41.37
N VAL A 40 6.59 -8.26 -40.97
CA VAL A 40 7.69 -7.58 -41.70
C VAL A 40 8.64 -8.56 -42.39
N LEU A 41 8.81 -9.80 -41.90
CA LEU A 41 9.89 -10.70 -42.33
C LEU A 41 9.48 -12.15 -42.66
N GLU A 42 8.21 -12.54 -42.57
CA GLU A 42 7.81 -13.95 -42.73
C GLU A 42 6.61 -14.19 -43.65
N ASP A 43 6.62 -15.37 -44.27
CA ASP A 43 5.63 -15.89 -45.22
C ASP A 43 4.27 -16.16 -44.55
N PRO A 44 3.14 -15.61 -45.07
CA PRO A 44 1.82 -15.73 -44.46
C PRO A 44 1.36 -17.16 -44.14
N ASP A 45 1.71 -18.16 -44.95
CA ASP A 45 1.24 -19.55 -44.76
C ASP A 45 1.98 -20.30 -43.63
N ARG A 46 3.19 -19.86 -43.24
CA ARG A 46 3.93 -20.41 -42.09
C ARG A 46 3.67 -19.67 -40.78
N SER A 47 2.92 -18.57 -40.84
CA SER A 47 2.85 -17.60 -39.74
C SER A 47 2.04 -18.09 -38.53
N VAL A 48 0.93 -18.79 -38.73
CA VAL A 48 -0.02 -19.13 -37.65
C VAL A 48 0.50 -20.21 -36.71
N ASP A 49 1.05 -21.31 -37.24
CA ASP A 49 1.62 -22.38 -36.41
C ASP A 49 2.85 -21.87 -35.63
N THR A 50 3.69 -21.05 -36.28
CA THR A 50 4.84 -20.40 -35.65
C THR A 50 4.41 -19.43 -34.53
N LEU A 51 3.28 -18.73 -34.71
CA LEU A 51 2.70 -17.85 -33.71
C LEU A 51 2.24 -18.58 -32.45
N SER A 52 1.51 -19.69 -32.60
CA SER A 52 1.06 -20.49 -31.44
C SER A 52 2.24 -21.06 -30.69
N GLN A 53 3.21 -21.65 -31.40
CA GLN A 53 4.40 -22.24 -30.80
C GLN A 53 5.25 -21.20 -30.06
N THR A 54 5.48 -20.01 -30.64
CA THR A 54 6.23 -18.94 -29.96
C THR A 54 5.52 -18.41 -28.72
N ARG A 55 4.19 -18.32 -28.75
CA ARG A 55 3.38 -17.94 -27.57
C ARG A 55 3.47 -18.99 -26.47
N GLU A 56 3.28 -20.26 -26.82
CA GLU A 56 3.34 -21.37 -25.87
C GLU A 56 4.71 -21.46 -25.21
N GLU A 57 5.79 -21.27 -25.99
CA GLU A 57 7.15 -21.25 -25.46
C GLU A 57 7.39 -20.04 -24.56
N ALA A 58 6.95 -18.83 -24.94
CA ALA A 58 7.04 -17.66 -24.07
C ALA A 58 6.25 -17.85 -22.75
N HIS A 59 5.03 -18.39 -22.83
CA HIS A 59 4.20 -18.70 -21.67
C HIS A 59 4.88 -19.71 -20.74
N ARG A 60 5.45 -20.78 -21.31
CA ARG A 60 6.20 -21.80 -20.55
C ARG A 60 7.41 -21.20 -19.83
N ARG A 61 8.21 -20.39 -20.53
CA ARG A 61 9.40 -19.75 -19.96
C ARG A 61 9.07 -18.76 -18.85
N TYR A 62 8.04 -17.93 -19.04
CA TYR A 62 7.58 -17.03 -17.98
C TYR A 62 7.07 -17.81 -16.78
N SER A 63 6.29 -18.88 -16.99
CA SER A 63 5.82 -19.76 -15.91
C SER A 63 6.98 -20.36 -15.12
N GLU A 64 8.01 -20.87 -15.81
CA GLU A 64 9.22 -21.43 -15.18
C GLU A 64 9.96 -20.39 -14.34
N ILE A 65 10.15 -19.18 -14.87
CA ILE A 65 10.79 -18.08 -14.13
C ILE A 65 9.99 -17.74 -12.87
N PHE A 66 8.66 -17.62 -12.97
CA PHE A 66 7.84 -17.33 -11.80
C PHE A 66 7.92 -18.44 -10.76
N ARG A 67 7.84 -19.72 -11.17
CA ARG A 67 8.02 -20.87 -10.26
C ARG A 67 9.38 -20.86 -9.56
N ASP A 68 10.45 -20.52 -10.27
CA ASP A 68 11.78 -20.42 -9.68
C ASP A 68 11.87 -19.25 -8.68
N ILE A 69 11.16 -18.13 -8.93
CA ILE A 69 11.04 -17.03 -7.98
C ILE A 69 10.21 -17.45 -6.75
N GLU A 70 9.14 -18.22 -6.91
CA GLU A 70 8.37 -18.76 -5.77
C GLU A 70 9.29 -19.52 -4.82
N ALA A 71 10.14 -20.41 -5.35
CA ALA A 71 11.10 -21.17 -4.55
C ALA A 71 12.11 -20.25 -3.83
N MET A 72 12.53 -19.14 -4.46
CA MET A 72 13.40 -18.16 -3.81
C MET A 72 12.70 -17.35 -2.71
N ILE A 73 11.39 -17.12 -2.84
CA ILE A 73 10.58 -16.49 -1.79
C ILE A 73 10.41 -17.46 -0.62
N ASP A 74 10.12 -18.73 -0.88
CA ASP A 74 10.01 -19.77 0.15
C ASP A 74 11.33 -19.89 0.94
N ASP A 75 12.47 -19.91 0.25
CA ASP A 75 13.81 -19.87 0.85
C ASP A 75 14.02 -18.59 1.69
N HIS A 76 13.57 -17.44 1.20
CA HIS A 76 13.65 -16.18 1.94
C HIS A 76 12.82 -16.19 3.21
N ILE A 77 11.59 -16.74 3.18
CA ILE A 77 10.73 -16.90 4.34
C ILE A 77 11.39 -17.83 5.37
N ALA A 78 12.01 -18.93 4.93
CA ALA A 78 12.73 -19.83 5.82
C ALA A 78 13.88 -19.12 6.55
N HIS A 79 14.69 -18.34 5.83
CA HIS A 79 15.78 -17.54 6.42
C HIS A 79 15.26 -16.45 7.35
N GLN A 80 14.15 -15.79 7.00
CA GLN A 80 13.53 -14.76 7.84
C GLN A 80 13.07 -15.31 9.19
N ASN A 81 12.59 -16.56 9.20
CA ASN A 81 12.06 -17.21 10.40
C ASN A 81 13.13 -17.99 11.20
N ASP A 82 14.35 -18.09 10.68
CA ASP A 82 15.48 -18.72 11.35
C ASP A 82 16.38 -17.66 11.99
N ALA A 83 16.12 -17.35 13.27
CA ALA A 83 16.88 -16.35 14.02
C ALA A 83 18.33 -16.76 14.30
N GLU A 84 18.68 -18.05 14.16
CA GLU A 84 20.04 -18.55 14.37
C GLU A 84 20.89 -18.43 13.10
N ASN A 85 20.28 -18.25 11.94
CA ASN A 85 20.97 -18.14 10.66
C ASN A 85 21.42 -16.69 10.40
N PRO A 86 22.75 -16.41 10.40
CA PRO A 86 23.25 -15.06 10.14
C PRO A 86 23.31 -14.73 8.63
N PHE A 87 23.08 -15.70 7.75
CA PHE A 87 23.29 -15.54 6.31
C PHE A 87 22.04 -14.99 5.61
N PRO A 88 22.22 -14.05 4.67
CA PRO A 88 21.10 -13.58 3.85
C PRO A 88 20.67 -14.67 2.86
N SER A 89 19.36 -14.78 2.63
CA SER A 89 18.84 -15.66 1.57
C SER A 89 19.33 -15.24 0.18
N LYS A 90 19.22 -16.16 -0.79
CA LYS A 90 19.59 -15.86 -2.19
C LYS A 90 18.83 -14.65 -2.74
N LEU A 91 17.53 -14.55 -2.44
CA LEU A 91 16.71 -13.41 -2.85
C LEU A 91 17.21 -12.10 -2.24
N LYS A 92 17.62 -12.10 -0.96
CA LYS A 92 18.16 -10.92 -0.28
C LYS A 92 19.50 -10.47 -0.89
N LEU A 93 20.32 -11.40 -1.37
CA LEU A 93 21.56 -11.08 -2.09
C LEU A 93 21.30 -10.44 -3.46
N LEU A 94 20.30 -10.93 -4.18
CA LEU A 94 19.93 -10.43 -5.52
C LEU A 94 19.16 -9.11 -5.46
N VAL A 95 18.31 -8.94 -4.45
CA VAL A 95 17.49 -7.76 -4.22
C VAL A 95 17.69 -7.30 -2.77
N PRO A 96 18.76 -6.53 -2.46
CA PRO A 96 19.07 -6.10 -1.10
C PRO A 96 17.96 -5.32 -0.39
N SER A 97 17.10 -4.64 -1.16
CA SER A 97 15.95 -3.90 -0.64
C SER A 97 14.72 -4.75 -0.33
N ILE A 98 14.75 -6.08 -0.57
CA ILE A 98 13.60 -6.94 -0.32
C ILE A 98 13.23 -6.92 1.18
N GLY A 99 11.93 -6.76 1.43
CA GLY A 99 11.33 -6.78 2.76
C GLY A 99 10.85 -8.19 3.15
N PRO A 100 10.17 -8.31 4.29
CA PRO A 100 9.67 -9.59 4.75
C PRO A 100 8.53 -10.10 3.87
N PHE A 101 8.35 -11.42 3.85
CA PHE A 101 7.16 -12.08 3.31
C PHE A 101 6.41 -12.78 4.43
N PHE A 102 5.09 -12.63 4.44
CA PHE A 102 4.19 -13.24 5.44
C PHE A 102 3.50 -14.50 4.92
N THR A 103 3.51 -14.69 3.60
CA THR A 103 2.84 -15.80 2.92
C THR A 103 3.72 -16.28 1.78
N ARG A 104 3.57 -17.57 1.45
CA ARG A 104 4.09 -18.10 0.18
C ARG A 104 3.30 -17.48 -0.96
N LEU A 105 3.98 -17.16 -2.06
CA LEU A 105 3.34 -16.52 -3.22
C LEU A 105 3.25 -17.50 -4.39
N PRO A 106 2.05 -17.93 -4.82
CA PRO A 106 1.84 -18.77 -5.99
C PRO A 106 1.96 -17.95 -7.30
N LEU A 107 3.15 -17.40 -7.56
CA LEU A 107 3.48 -16.58 -8.72
C LEU A 107 3.26 -17.25 -10.08
N GLU A 108 3.51 -18.55 -10.24
CA GLU A 108 3.27 -19.29 -11.48
C GLU A 108 1.76 -19.32 -11.78
N ALA A 109 0.95 -19.66 -10.78
CA ALA A 109 -0.50 -19.66 -10.91
C ALA A 109 -1.05 -18.24 -11.17
N ALA A 110 -0.53 -17.24 -10.45
CA ALA A 110 -0.88 -15.85 -10.64
C ALA A 110 -0.48 -15.32 -12.03
N PHE A 111 0.70 -15.71 -12.53
CA PHE A 111 1.12 -15.40 -13.89
C PHE A 111 0.16 -16.02 -14.90
N LYS A 112 -0.14 -17.31 -14.80
CA LYS A 112 -1.08 -17.99 -15.71
C LYS A 112 -2.45 -17.30 -15.72
N PHE A 113 -2.94 -16.90 -14.55
CA PHE A 113 -4.18 -16.17 -14.41
C PHE A 113 -4.14 -14.80 -15.12
N GLN A 114 -3.12 -14.00 -14.87
CA GLN A 114 -2.97 -12.68 -15.51
C GLN A 114 -2.64 -12.78 -17.01
N ASP A 115 -1.93 -13.82 -17.44
CA ASP A 115 -1.63 -14.06 -18.84
C ASP A 115 -2.88 -14.38 -19.65
N ASN A 116 -3.84 -15.12 -19.07
CA ASN A 116 -5.13 -15.37 -19.70
C ASN A 116 -5.97 -14.10 -19.88
N LYS A 117 -5.82 -13.11 -19.00
CA LYS A 117 -6.54 -11.83 -19.08
C LYS A 117 -5.84 -10.81 -19.98
N ARG A 118 -4.51 -10.71 -19.88
CA ARG A 118 -3.70 -9.61 -20.44
C ARG A 118 -2.81 -10.04 -21.60
N TYR A 119 -2.83 -11.32 -21.96
CA TYR A 119 -2.11 -11.92 -23.09
C TYR A 119 -0.62 -11.53 -23.12
N ILE A 120 0.04 -11.59 -21.96
CA ILE A 120 1.42 -11.13 -21.76
C ILE A 120 2.38 -11.94 -22.66
N SER A 121 2.22 -13.26 -22.70
CA SER A 121 2.97 -14.21 -23.53
C SER A 121 2.71 -14.05 -25.04
N SER A 122 1.59 -13.44 -25.42
CA SER A 122 1.24 -13.18 -26.82
C SER A 122 1.86 -11.90 -27.37
N ARG A 123 2.45 -11.03 -26.54
CA ARG A 123 3.01 -9.75 -27.00
C ARG A 123 4.31 -9.97 -27.79
N ARG A 124 4.52 -9.16 -28.81
CA ARG A 124 5.72 -9.22 -29.70
C ARG A 124 6.53 -7.92 -29.78
N PHE A 125 5.92 -6.80 -29.41
CA PHE A 125 6.55 -5.48 -29.45
C PHE A 125 6.75 -4.85 -28.06
N VAL A 126 5.95 -5.29 -27.08
CA VAL A 126 5.93 -4.73 -25.73
C VAL A 126 6.24 -5.85 -24.75
N SER A 127 7.40 -5.77 -24.10
CA SER A 127 7.79 -6.72 -23.06
C SER A 127 6.89 -6.60 -21.82
N PRO A 128 6.87 -7.61 -20.95
CA PRO A 128 6.19 -7.51 -19.65
C PRO A 128 6.58 -6.22 -18.93
N SER A 129 5.59 -5.39 -18.63
CA SER A 129 5.77 -4.08 -18.03
C SER A 129 5.84 -4.18 -16.51
N PHE A 130 6.28 -3.09 -15.86
CA PHE A 130 6.24 -2.99 -14.40
C PHE A 130 4.83 -3.26 -13.84
N ASN A 131 3.80 -2.75 -14.53
CA ASN A 131 2.40 -2.94 -14.14
C ASN A 131 1.96 -4.40 -14.29
N ASP A 132 2.42 -5.13 -15.31
CA ASP A 132 2.08 -6.55 -15.45
C ASP A 132 2.63 -7.33 -14.24
N ILE A 133 3.87 -7.07 -13.83
CA ILE A 133 4.46 -7.75 -12.66
C ILE A 133 3.74 -7.37 -11.37
N ARG A 134 3.41 -6.08 -11.20
CA ARG A 134 2.63 -5.59 -10.05
C ARG A 134 1.29 -6.32 -9.94
N LEU A 135 0.57 -6.48 -11.04
CA LEU A 135 -0.72 -7.19 -11.06
C LEU A 135 -0.57 -8.69 -10.80
N ILE A 136 0.49 -9.33 -11.33
CA ILE A 136 0.81 -10.73 -11.01
C ILE A 136 1.10 -10.91 -9.52
N LEU A 137 1.88 -10.00 -8.91
CA LEU A 137 2.15 -10.02 -7.48
C LEU A 137 0.88 -9.81 -6.66
N ASN A 138 -0.01 -8.90 -7.07
CA ASN A 138 -1.31 -8.74 -6.43
C ASN A 138 -2.14 -10.02 -6.49
N SER A 139 -2.27 -10.66 -7.67
CA SER A 139 -2.97 -11.94 -7.80
C SER A 139 -2.36 -13.02 -6.91
N ALA A 140 -1.02 -13.11 -6.85
CA ALA A 140 -0.36 -14.07 -5.97
C ALA A 140 -0.68 -13.80 -4.49
N GLN A 141 -0.72 -12.54 -4.07
CA GLN A 141 -1.12 -12.17 -2.71
C GLN A 141 -2.57 -12.55 -2.42
N ILE A 142 -3.50 -12.26 -3.35
CA ILE A 142 -4.91 -12.62 -3.20
C ILE A 142 -5.05 -14.14 -3.08
N MET A 143 -4.39 -14.91 -3.95
CA MET A 143 -4.37 -16.37 -3.88
C MET A 143 -3.81 -16.86 -2.54
N ALA A 144 -2.73 -16.25 -2.04
CA ALA A 144 -2.11 -16.60 -0.77
C ALA A 144 -3.04 -16.37 0.43
N VAL A 145 -3.72 -15.22 0.50
CA VAL A 145 -4.60 -14.89 1.63
C VAL A 145 -5.99 -15.52 1.54
N THR A 146 -6.34 -16.16 0.41
CA THR A 146 -7.66 -16.81 0.23
C THR A 146 -7.59 -18.32 0.05
N THR A 147 -6.86 -18.78 -0.96
CA THR A 147 -6.82 -20.19 -1.36
C THR A 147 -5.91 -20.99 -0.43
N TYR A 148 -4.79 -20.38 -0.03
CA TYR A 148 -3.79 -21.00 0.84
C TYR A 148 -3.82 -20.48 2.28
N GLY A 149 -4.77 -19.60 2.59
CA GLY A 149 -4.83 -18.87 3.85
C GLY A 149 -6.25 -18.43 4.19
N THR A 150 -6.38 -17.51 5.14
CA THR A 150 -7.67 -16.90 5.46
C THR A 150 -7.45 -15.43 5.74
N LEU A 151 -8.02 -14.59 4.89
CA LEU A 151 -8.05 -13.15 5.07
C LEU A 151 -8.99 -12.82 6.24
N GLN A 152 -8.44 -12.18 7.27
CA GLN A 152 -9.19 -11.73 8.45
C GLN A 152 -9.34 -10.21 8.46
N LEU A 153 -8.32 -9.48 7.99
CA LEU A 153 -8.30 -8.02 7.95
C LEU A 153 -7.88 -7.53 6.58
N ALA A 154 -8.70 -6.70 5.96
CA ALA A 154 -8.34 -5.89 4.81
C ALA A 154 -8.18 -4.44 5.26
N THR A 155 -7.03 -3.83 4.98
CA THR A 155 -6.82 -2.40 5.20
C THR A 155 -6.68 -1.68 3.87
N PHE A 156 -7.18 -0.45 3.80
CA PHE A 156 -7.20 0.34 2.58
C PHE A 156 -6.68 1.73 2.86
N ASP A 157 -5.85 2.26 1.98
CA ASP A 157 -5.66 3.71 1.89
C ASP A 157 -6.94 4.41 1.38
N GLY A 158 -7.02 5.72 1.59
CA GLY A 158 -8.12 6.57 1.13
C GLY A 158 -7.95 7.05 -0.32
N ASP A 159 -7.22 8.15 -0.49
CA ASP A 159 -7.01 8.80 -1.79
C ASP A 159 -6.35 7.85 -2.80
N VAL A 160 -6.78 7.94 -4.07
CA VAL A 160 -6.32 7.12 -5.21
C VAL A 160 -6.53 5.61 -5.03
N THR A 161 -7.10 5.18 -3.90
CA THR A 161 -7.33 3.78 -3.53
C THR A 161 -8.82 3.47 -3.43
N LEU A 162 -9.56 4.18 -2.60
CA LEU A 162 -11.02 4.04 -2.46
C LEU A 162 -11.79 5.05 -3.32
N TYR A 163 -11.20 6.22 -3.53
CA TYR A 163 -11.77 7.33 -4.28
C TYR A 163 -10.65 8.10 -5.00
N ASP A 164 -11.01 8.86 -6.04
CA ASP A 164 -10.04 9.66 -6.80
C ASP A 164 -9.40 10.76 -5.94
N ASP A 165 -8.21 11.21 -6.34
CA ASP A 165 -7.42 12.21 -5.61
C ASP A 165 -8.25 13.44 -5.20
N GLY A 166 -8.38 13.63 -3.89
CA GLY A 166 -9.08 14.77 -3.31
C GLY A 166 -10.61 14.69 -3.43
N GLN A 167 -11.18 13.57 -3.85
CA GLN A 167 -12.63 13.32 -3.91
C GLN A 167 -13.15 12.61 -2.66
N SER A 168 -14.44 12.29 -2.67
CA SER A 168 -15.10 11.49 -1.63
C SER A 168 -15.60 10.18 -2.20
N LEU A 169 -15.83 9.21 -1.31
CA LEU A 169 -16.46 7.95 -1.63
C LEU A 169 -17.97 8.13 -1.78
N GLU A 170 -18.39 8.42 -3.00
CA GLU A 170 -19.80 8.65 -3.35
C GLU A 170 -20.65 7.36 -3.26
N PRO A 171 -21.96 7.43 -2.98
CA PRO A 171 -22.84 6.26 -2.85
C PRO A 171 -22.91 5.37 -4.10
N THR A 172 -22.61 5.94 -5.27
CA THR A 172 -22.58 5.23 -6.56
C THR A 172 -21.25 4.49 -6.81
N SER A 173 -20.27 4.61 -5.91
CA SER A 173 -18.95 4.03 -6.10
C SER A 173 -19.01 2.49 -6.19
N PRO A 174 -18.44 1.89 -7.25
CA PRO A 174 -18.45 0.44 -7.44
C PRO A 174 -17.68 -0.31 -6.36
N VAL A 175 -16.81 0.34 -5.58
CA VAL A 175 -16.07 -0.30 -4.49
C VAL A 175 -16.99 -0.65 -3.30
N ILE A 176 -18.06 0.11 -3.07
CA ILE A 176 -18.92 -0.03 -1.88
C ILE A 176 -19.53 -1.44 -1.79
N PRO A 177 -20.22 -1.99 -2.81
CA PRO A 177 -20.77 -3.34 -2.74
C PRO A 177 -19.73 -4.42 -2.40
N ARG A 178 -18.47 -4.23 -2.83
CA ARG A 178 -17.36 -5.17 -2.57
C ARG A 178 -16.85 -5.09 -1.14
N LEU A 179 -16.76 -3.88 -0.58
CA LEU A 179 -16.45 -3.70 0.84
C LEU A 179 -17.56 -4.29 1.73
N LEU A 180 -18.83 -4.10 1.37
CA LEU A 180 -19.95 -4.74 2.08
C LEU A 180 -19.89 -6.27 1.99
N ASP A 181 -19.48 -6.82 0.84
CA ASP A 181 -19.30 -8.27 0.69
C ASP A 181 -18.18 -8.83 1.56
N LEU A 182 -17.07 -8.10 1.72
CA LEU A 182 -16.01 -8.46 2.67
C LEU A 182 -16.53 -8.49 4.12
N LEU A 183 -17.28 -7.45 4.53
CA LEU A 183 -17.90 -7.41 5.86
C LEU A 183 -18.88 -8.57 6.06
N ARG A 184 -19.68 -8.91 5.05
CA ARG A 184 -20.60 -10.06 5.07
C ARG A 184 -19.86 -11.38 5.26
N LYS A 185 -18.64 -11.49 4.73
CA LYS A 185 -17.73 -12.63 4.90
C LYS A 185 -16.91 -12.55 6.20
N ASN A 186 -17.26 -11.65 7.12
CA ASN A 186 -16.58 -11.41 8.40
C ASN A 186 -15.13 -10.95 8.28
N VAL A 187 -14.73 -10.39 7.12
CA VAL A 187 -13.44 -9.73 6.97
C VAL A 187 -13.55 -8.34 7.60
N LYS A 188 -12.63 -8.02 8.51
CA LYS A 188 -12.54 -6.71 9.14
C LYS A 188 -11.97 -5.70 8.15
N ILE A 189 -12.43 -4.46 8.23
CA ILE A 189 -11.97 -3.38 7.36
C ILE A 189 -11.36 -2.26 8.20
N GLY A 190 -10.11 -1.90 7.87
CA GLY A 190 -9.45 -0.71 8.40
C GLY A 190 -9.13 0.28 7.29
N ILE A 191 -9.72 1.48 7.30
CA ILE A 191 -9.34 2.54 6.37
C ILE A 191 -8.19 3.32 7.01
N VAL A 192 -6.98 3.14 6.51
CA VAL A 192 -5.74 3.72 7.06
C VAL A 192 -5.29 4.85 6.14
N THR A 193 -5.55 6.10 6.53
CA THR A 193 -5.37 7.27 5.67
C THR A 193 -4.42 8.31 6.29
N ALA A 194 -3.66 8.97 5.42
CA ALA A 194 -2.86 10.14 5.77
C ALA A 194 -3.71 11.33 6.23
N ALA A 195 -5.00 11.37 5.87
CA ALA A 195 -5.90 12.43 6.33
C ALA A 195 -6.01 12.40 7.86
N GLY A 196 -5.49 13.42 8.52
CA GLY A 196 -5.47 13.56 9.99
C GLY A 196 -6.50 14.54 10.51
N TYR A 197 -7.80 14.25 10.33
CA TYR A 197 -8.87 15.03 10.93
C TYR A 197 -9.08 14.63 12.40
N THR A 198 -9.34 15.60 13.26
CA THR A 198 -9.59 15.36 14.69
C THR A 198 -11.05 15.03 14.99
N THR A 199 -11.94 15.22 14.02
CA THR A 199 -13.39 15.12 14.17
C THR A 199 -14.01 14.20 13.12
N ALA A 200 -15.11 13.54 13.51
CA ALA A 200 -15.78 12.52 12.70
C ALA A 200 -16.46 13.06 11.43
N ASP A 201 -16.94 14.31 11.45
CA ASP A 201 -17.66 14.97 10.34
C ASP A 201 -16.87 15.01 9.03
N ARG A 202 -15.56 15.20 9.12
CA ARG A 202 -14.68 15.27 7.94
C ARG A 202 -14.40 13.89 7.35
N TYR A 203 -14.18 12.88 8.19
CA TYR A 203 -14.09 11.49 7.71
C TYR A 203 -15.41 11.04 7.12
N TYR A 204 -16.53 11.40 7.74
CA TYR A 204 -17.85 11.15 7.18
C TYR A 204 -18.00 11.81 5.81
N SER A 205 -17.64 13.08 5.65
CA SER A 205 -17.72 13.76 4.34
C SER A 205 -16.93 13.03 3.24
N ARG A 206 -15.79 12.41 3.58
CA ARG A 206 -14.98 11.60 2.67
C ARG A 206 -15.53 10.20 2.43
N LEU A 207 -16.24 9.61 3.40
CA LEU A 207 -16.61 8.18 3.40
C LEU A 207 -18.13 7.95 3.42
N HIS A 208 -18.93 9.00 3.28
CA HIS A 208 -20.38 8.98 3.49
C HIS A 208 -21.07 7.87 2.67
N GLY A 209 -20.69 7.68 1.39
CA GLY A 209 -21.28 6.62 0.57
C GLY A 209 -21.14 5.22 1.17
N LEU A 210 -20.00 4.90 1.78
CA LEU A 210 -19.80 3.62 2.47
C LEU A 210 -20.53 3.58 3.81
N LEU A 211 -20.40 4.63 4.62
CA LEU A 211 -20.98 4.69 5.96
C LEU A 211 -22.51 4.60 5.90
N ASP A 212 -23.14 5.35 4.99
CA ASP A 212 -24.58 5.33 4.77
C ASP A 212 -25.04 3.98 4.24
N ALA A 213 -24.29 3.37 3.31
CA ALA A 213 -24.59 2.03 2.80
C ALA A 213 -24.52 0.97 3.90
N MET A 214 -23.55 1.07 4.83
CA MET A 214 -23.45 0.19 5.99
C MET A 214 -24.59 0.41 6.98
N ALA A 215 -24.93 1.66 7.30
CA ALA A 215 -26.02 1.99 8.20
C ALA A 215 -27.36 1.42 7.68
N ASN A 216 -27.63 1.63 6.39
CA ASN A 216 -28.88 1.21 5.73
C ASN A 216 -28.89 -0.27 5.31
N SER A 217 -27.76 -0.98 5.37
CA SER A 217 -27.70 -2.40 5.01
C SER A 217 -28.54 -3.25 5.97
N ALA A 218 -29.49 -4.00 5.42
CA ALA A 218 -30.24 -5.03 6.13
C ALA A 218 -29.49 -6.38 6.20
N ASP A 219 -28.51 -6.58 5.32
CA ASP A 219 -27.75 -7.83 5.21
C ASP A 219 -26.63 -7.96 6.24
N LEU A 220 -26.11 -6.83 6.74
CA LEU A 220 -25.03 -6.80 7.69
C LEU A 220 -25.55 -6.92 9.13
N THR A 221 -25.02 -7.91 9.85
CA THR A 221 -25.27 -8.05 11.29
C THR A 221 -24.64 -6.89 12.07
N PRO A 222 -25.11 -6.59 13.30
CA PRO A 222 -24.49 -5.58 14.15
C PRO A 222 -22.98 -5.78 14.35
N SER A 223 -22.54 -7.03 14.52
CA SER A 223 -21.12 -7.37 14.67
C SER A 223 -20.31 -7.08 13.40
N GLN A 224 -20.89 -7.28 12.22
CA GLN A 224 -20.24 -6.96 10.95
C GLN A 224 -20.18 -5.45 10.72
N LYS A 225 -21.21 -4.70 11.12
CA LYS A 225 -21.18 -3.23 11.08
C LYS A 225 -20.07 -2.66 11.97
N GLN A 226 -19.84 -3.26 13.15
CA GLN A 226 -18.75 -2.90 14.06
C GLN A 226 -17.35 -3.36 13.58
N SER A 227 -17.26 -4.01 12.42
CA SER A 227 -16.00 -4.51 11.84
C SER A 227 -15.33 -3.49 10.89
N LEU A 228 -15.75 -2.22 10.92
CA LEU A 228 -15.10 -1.11 10.23
C LEU A 228 -14.47 -0.13 11.23
N VAL A 229 -13.21 0.24 10.98
CA VAL A 229 -12.54 1.36 11.65
C VAL A 229 -11.87 2.28 10.64
N VAL A 230 -11.71 3.55 11.00
CA VAL A 230 -10.92 4.54 10.27
C VAL A 230 -9.74 4.95 11.14
N MET A 231 -8.53 4.69 10.65
CA MET A 231 -7.27 5.10 11.25
C MET A 231 -6.71 6.31 10.47
N GLY A 232 -6.73 7.46 11.11
CA GLY A 232 -6.40 8.74 10.50
C GLY A 232 -5.07 9.33 10.96
N GLY A 233 -4.48 10.13 10.08
CA GLY A 233 -3.28 10.91 10.35
C GLY A 233 -2.08 10.04 10.70
N GLU A 234 -1.76 9.04 9.88
CA GLU A 234 -0.58 8.18 10.08
C GLU A 234 -0.52 7.54 11.47
N ALA A 235 -1.66 7.01 11.92
CA ALA A 235 -1.85 6.38 13.22
C ALA A 235 -2.04 7.33 14.43
N ASN A 236 -2.68 8.50 14.22
CA ASN A 236 -2.94 9.46 15.29
C ASN A 236 -4.37 9.48 15.84
N TYR A 237 -5.36 9.06 15.04
CA TYR A 237 -6.77 9.05 15.42
C TYR A 237 -7.46 7.75 14.98
N LEU A 238 -8.24 7.15 15.87
CA LEU A 238 -9.06 5.97 15.56
C LEU A 238 -10.53 6.33 15.71
N PHE A 239 -11.32 5.98 14.69
CA PHE A 239 -12.77 6.07 14.71
C PHE A 239 -13.37 4.71 14.43
N GLU A 240 -14.42 4.35 15.16
CA GLU A 240 -15.19 3.15 14.89
C GLU A 240 -16.54 3.49 14.28
N PHE A 241 -17.07 2.59 13.46
CA PHE A 241 -18.43 2.72 12.96
C PHE A 241 -19.44 2.60 14.11
N ASP A 242 -20.30 3.61 14.23
CA ASP A 242 -21.38 3.65 15.22
C ASP A 242 -22.64 4.24 14.58
N SER A 243 -23.65 3.39 14.37
CA SER A 243 -24.93 3.81 13.77
C SER A 243 -25.72 4.82 14.61
N SER A 244 -25.38 5.00 15.88
CA SER A 244 -26.02 5.99 16.75
C SER A 244 -25.33 7.36 16.74
N SER A 245 -24.10 7.43 16.22
CA SER A 245 -23.36 8.68 16.08
C SER A 245 -23.90 9.54 14.93
N PRO A 246 -23.96 10.89 15.07
CA PRO A 246 -24.48 11.78 14.02
C PRO A 246 -23.72 11.71 12.68
N HIS A 247 -22.48 11.22 12.71
CA HIS A 247 -21.63 11.05 11.52
C HIS A 247 -21.27 9.58 11.27
N LEU A 248 -22.03 8.65 11.86
CA LEU A 248 -21.83 7.21 11.77
C LEU A 248 -20.45 6.71 12.25
N LEU A 249 -19.68 7.60 12.90
CA LEU A 249 -18.33 7.39 13.38
C LEU A 249 -18.20 7.94 14.79
N ALA A 250 -17.66 7.15 15.70
CA ALA A 250 -17.36 7.55 17.07
C ALA A 250 -15.83 7.60 17.29
N PRO A 251 -15.29 8.70 17.83
CA PRO A 251 -13.86 8.76 18.15
C PRO A 251 -13.53 7.81 19.31
N VAL A 252 -12.46 7.04 19.16
CA VAL A 252 -11.97 6.15 20.22
C VAL A 252 -10.84 6.85 20.98
N PRO A 253 -10.93 7.00 22.32
CA PRO A 253 -9.87 7.57 23.13
C PRO A 253 -8.52 6.87 22.92
N ARG A 254 -7.46 7.65 22.72
CA ARG A 254 -6.10 7.17 22.39
C ARG A 254 -5.60 6.04 23.30
N GLN A 255 -5.83 6.17 24.60
CA GLN A 255 -5.43 5.19 25.61
C GLN A 255 -6.01 3.77 25.40
N HIS A 256 -7.08 3.63 24.62
CA HIS A 256 -7.72 2.33 24.38
C HIS A 256 -7.13 1.56 23.21
N TRP A 257 -6.44 2.24 22.28
CA TRP A 257 -5.96 1.61 21.04
C TRP A 257 -4.47 1.75 20.78
N LEU A 258 -3.75 2.59 21.54
CA LEU A 258 -2.30 2.64 21.44
C LEU A 258 -1.69 1.26 21.67
N THR A 259 -0.72 0.92 20.83
CA THR A 259 0.14 -0.22 21.08
C THR A 259 1.08 0.10 22.27
N PRO A 260 1.57 -0.91 23.04
CA PRO A 260 2.55 -0.67 24.09
C PRO A 260 3.80 0.07 23.59
N GLU A 261 4.20 -0.20 22.34
CA GLU A 261 5.32 0.47 21.68
C GLU A 261 5.02 1.96 21.43
N MET A 262 3.81 2.29 20.95
CA MET A 262 3.38 3.68 20.74
C MET A 262 3.20 4.43 22.07
N ALA A 263 2.71 3.75 23.10
CA ALA A 263 2.55 4.31 24.44
C ALA A 263 3.90 4.57 25.14
N ALA A 264 4.96 3.87 24.73
CA ALA A 264 6.31 4.07 25.22
C ALA A 264 7.06 5.24 24.56
N TRP A 265 6.52 5.84 23.51
CA TRP A 265 7.13 7.02 22.88
C TRP A 265 7.14 8.20 23.85
N ASN A 266 8.32 8.79 24.04
CA ASN A 266 8.48 9.91 24.94
C ASN A 266 7.87 11.18 24.33
N GLU A 267 6.90 11.78 25.01
CA GLU A 267 6.23 13.01 24.59
C GLU A 267 7.20 14.20 24.45
N GLN A 268 8.31 14.24 25.20
CA GLN A 268 9.37 15.25 25.02
C GLN A 268 10.15 15.03 23.72
N ASP A 269 10.45 13.78 23.36
CA ASP A 269 11.10 13.48 22.08
C ASP A 269 10.15 13.80 20.91
N ILE A 270 8.85 13.52 21.05
CA ILE A 270 7.81 13.90 20.07
C ILE A 270 7.80 15.42 19.88
N ALA A 271 7.69 16.18 20.98
CA ALA A 271 7.66 17.64 20.93
C ALA A 271 8.93 18.19 20.25
N GLN A 272 10.12 17.69 20.66
CA GLN A 272 11.39 18.12 20.08
C GLN A 272 11.48 17.81 18.58
N LEU A 273 11.04 16.63 18.15
CA LEU A 273 11.03 16.25 16.73
C LEU A 273 10.14 17.18 15.92
N LEU A 274 8.92 17.41 16.39
CA LEU A 274 7.97 18.28 15.72
C LEU A 274 8.44 19.75 15.74
N ASP A 275 9.16 20.21 16.75
CA ASP A 275 9.73 21.57 16.78
C ASP A 275 10.84 21.75 15.73
N VAL A 276 11.67 20.71 15.52
CA VAL A 276 12.65 20.69 14.44
C VAL A 276 11.95 20.67 13.08
N ALA A 277 10.90 19.87 12.92
CA ALA A 277 10.10 19.84 11.69
C ALA A 277 9.43 21.19 11.43
N GLU A 278 8.89 21.84 12.46
CA GLU A 278 8.26 23.15 12.39
C GLU A 278 9.26 24.22 11.91
N ALA A 279 10.46 24.25 12.50
CA ALA A 279 11.52 25.16 12.08
C ALA A 279 11.91 24.93 10.61
N ALA A 280 12.09 23.67 10.20
CA ALA A 280 12.40 23.30 8.83
C ALA A 280 11.30 23.74 7.84
N LEU A 281 10.03 23.53 8.20
CA LEU A 281 8.89 23.96 7.38
C LEU A 281 8.83 25.48 7.25
N ARG A 282 9.08 26.24 8.33
CA ARG A 282 9.15 27.72 8.28
C ARG A 282 10.26 28.19 7.34
N ASP A 283 11.41 27.53 7.37
CA ASP A 283 12.52 27.83 6.46
C ASP A 283 12.17 27.51 5.00
N CYS A 284 11.44 26.42 4.73
CA CYS A 284 10.91 26.09 3.40
C CYS A 284 9.92 27.15 2.90
N ILE A 285 8.95 27.57 3.73
CA ILE A 285 7.98 28.63 3.36
C ILE A 285 8.73 29.88 2.92
N LYS A 286 9.73 30.32 3.69
CA LYS A 286 10.51 31.51 3.39
C LYS A 286 11.40 31.34 2.15
N THR A 287 12.12 30.23 2.05
CA THR A 287 13.15 30.01 1.02
C THR A 287 12.53 29.74 -0.36
N LEU A 288 11.43 28.99 -0.40
CA LEU A 288 10.71 28.67 -1.63
C LEU A 288 9.56 29.66 -1.91
N ASN A 289 9.40 30.69 -1.08
CA ASN A 289 8.31 31.67 -1.13
C ASN A 289 6.93 31.01 -1.28
N LEU A 290 6.68 29.97 -0.47
CA LEU A 290 5.46 29.17 -0.58
C LEU A 290 4.26 30.01 -0.11
N PRO A 291 3.15 30.04 -0.86
CA PRO A 291 1.89 30.64 -0.41
C PRO A 291 1.18 29.71 0.59
N ALA A 292 1.85 29.42 1.70
CA ALA A 292 1.44 28.44 2.70
C ALA A 292 1.49 29.01 4.13
N THR A 293 0.59 28.52 4.98
CA THR A 293 0.61 28.75 6.43
C THR A 293 1.00 27.48 7.16
N LEU A 294 1.65 27.64 8.32
CA LEU A 294 2.02 26.53 9.16
C LEU A 294 0.84 26.06 10.02
N MET A 295 0.67 24.75 10.14
CA MET A 295 -0.32 24.10 10.99
C MET A 295 0.39 23.13 11.94
N ARG A 296 0.24 23.34 13.25
CA ARG A 296 0.77 22.46 14.30
C ARG A 296 -0.38 21.74 15.00
N LYS A 297 -0.21 20.43 15.22
CA LYS A 297 -1.07 19.55 16.03
C LYS A 297 -0.22 18.90 17.13
N ASP A 298 -0.84 18.07 17.96
CA ASP A 298 -0.17 17.35 19.04
C ASP A 298 0.84 16.32 18.53
N ARG A 299 0.52 15.61 17.45
CA ARG A 299 1.38 14.58 16.84
C ARG A 299 1.67 14.80 15.35
N ALA A 300 1.47 16.02 14.87
CA ALA A 300 1.79 16.38 13.49
C ALA A 300 2.15 17.85 13.35
N VAL A 301 2.95 18.19 12.35
CA VAL A 301 3.17 19.56 11.92
C VAL A 301 3.28 19.61 10.40
N GLY A 302 2.69 20.63 9.78
CA GLY A 302 2.65 20.74 8.34
C GLY A 302 2.44 22.15 7.83
N ILE A 303 2.37 22.27 6.51
CA ILE A 303 2.02 23.50 5.80
C ILE A 303 0.82 23.26 4.91
N ILE A 304 -0.12 24.19 4.92
CA ILE A 304 -1.32 24.19 4.07
C ILE A 304 -1.34 25.46 3.21
N PRO A 305 -2.00 25.46 2.03
CA PRO A 305 -2.17 26.68 1.26
C PRO A 305 -2.85 27.79 2.07
N VAL A 306 -2.41 29.05 1.92
CA VAL A 306 -3.03 30.20 2.63
C VAL A 306 -4.51 30.37 2.28
N SER A 307 -4.93 29.88 1.10
CA SER A 307 -6.30 29.88 0.61
C SER A 307 -6.60 28.58 -0.14
N PRO A 308 -7.81 28.01 -0.06
CA PRO A 308 -8.17 26.75 -0.74
C PRO A 308 -8.01 26.75 -2.27
N GLU A 309 -8.08 27.93 -2.89
CA GLU A 309 -7.95 28.16 -4.33
C GLU A 309 -6.50 28.08 -4.81
N ILE A 310 -5.54 28.23 -3.89
CA ILE A 310 -4.12 28.21 -4.23
C ILE A 310 -3.65 26.76 -4.40
N ARG A 311 -2.83 26.56 -5.43
CA ARG A 311 -2.12 25.31 -5.70
C ARG A 311 -0.63 25.56 -5.60
N ILE A 312 -0.01 24.94 -4.61
CA ILE A 312 1.45 24.91 -4.51
C ILE A 312 1.96 23.93 -5.57
N PRO A 313 2.98 24.28 -6.37
CA PRO A 313 3.56 23.35 -7.35
C PRO A 313 4.02 22.06 -6.68
N ARG A 314 3.78 20.92 -7.34
CA ARG A 314 4.11 19.59 -6.79
C ARG A 314 5.61 19.45 -6.51
N GLU A 315 6.44 20.05 -7.35
CA GLU A 315 7.89 20.12 -7.18
C GLU A 315 8.27 20.83 -5.88
N SER A 316 7.58 21.91 -5.53
CA SER A 316 7.82 22.64 -4.27
C SER A 316 7.37 21.84 -3.05
N LEU A 317 6.26 21.11 -3.14
CA LEU A 317 5.81 20.20 -2.09
C LEU A 317 6.81 19.07 -1.87
N GLU A 318 7.28 18.44 -2.95
CA GLU A 318 8.27 17.36 -2.89
C GLU A 318 9.63 17.84 -2.34
N GLU A 319 10.11 19.00 -2.80
CA GLU A 319 11.33 19.63 -2.27
C GLU A 319 11.21 19.87 -0.76
N THR A 320 10.04 20.36 -0.32
CA THR A 320 9.76 20.58 1.11
C THR A 320 9.80 19.27 1.91
N VAL A 321 9.16 18.21 1.42
CA VAL A 321 9.17 16.87 2.06
C VAL A 321 10.60 16.36 2.19
N LEU A 322 11.37 16.36 1.11
CA LEU A 322 12.75 15.84 1.09
C LEU A 322 13.67 16.63 2.01
N LEU A 323 13.54 17.96 2.03
CA LEU A 323 14.33 18.83 2.89
C LEU A 323 14.01 18.58 4.36
N VAL A 324 12.72 18.60 4.74
CA VAL A 324 12.28 18.39 6.12
C VAL A 324 12.67 16.99 6.60
N GLN A 325 12.43 15.96 5.78
CA GLN A 325 12.87 14.60 6.09
C GLN A 325 14.38 14.56 6.34
N LYS A 326 15.18 15.22 5.48
CA LYS A 326 16.63 15.19 5.64
C LYS A 326 17.11 15.90 6.90
N ILE A 327 16.50 17.02 7.25
CA ILE A 327 16.80 17.74 8.50
C ILE A 327 16.46 16.86 9.70
N LEU A 328 15.29 16.23 9.70
CA LEU A 328 14.86 15.35 10.80
C LEU A 328 15.81 14.16 10.95
N GLU A 329 16.13 13.45 9.87
CA GLU A 329 17.10 12.34 9.87
C GLU A 329 18.47 12.74 10.42
N LEU A 330 18.91 13.99 10.20
CA LEU A 330 20.20 14.51 10.66
C LEU A 330 20.16 15.13 12.06
N SER A 331 18.98 15.42 12.59
CA SER A 331 18.79 15.99 13.93
C SER A 331 19.14 14.99 15.04
N THR A 332 19.46 15.47 16.24
CA THR A 332 19.76 14.60 17.40
C THR A 332 18.60 13.67 17.73
N VAL A 333 17.37 14.19 17.71
CA VAL A 333 16.16 13.41 18.02
C VAL A 333 15.86 12.38 16.92
N GLY A 334 15.97 12.75 15.64
CA GLY A 334 15.74 11.80 14.54
C GLY A 334 16.83 10.72 14.44
N ARG A 335 18.10 11.05 14.72
CA ARG A 335 19.18 10.05 14.81
C ARG A 335 18.98 9.05 15.94
N SER A 336 18.30 9.44 17.02
CA SER A 336 18.01 8.54 18.13
C SER A 336 17.05 7.41 17.74
N ARG A 337 16.24 7.62 16.68
CA ARG A 337 15.21 6.68 16.19
C ARG A 337 14.22 6.22 17.27
N ARG A 338 14.06 7.01 18.34
CA ARG A 338 13.13 6.70 19.45
C ARG A 338 11.67 7.00 19.11
N VAL A 339 11.43 7.91 18.18
CA VAL A 339 10.09 8.32 17.74
C VAL A 339 10.03 8.16 16.22
N PRO A 340 9.12 7.33 15.69
CA PRO A 340 8.92 7.21 14.26
C PRO A 340 8.21 8.46 13.72
N PHE A 341 8.57 8.84 12.50
CA PHE A 341 7.92 9.95 11.81
C PHE A 341 7.81 9.64 10.31
N CYS A 342 6.82 10.24 9.68
CA CYS A 342 6.62 10.21 8.24
C CYS A 342 6.45 11.64 7.73
N ALA A 343 7.27 12.05 6.75
CA ALA A 343 7.08 13.29 6.01
C ALA A 343 6.52 12.96 4.63
N PHE A 344 5.43 13.61 4.22
CA PHE A 344 4.77 13.36 2.95
C PHE A 344 4.08 14.61 2.41
N ASN A 345 3.75 14.60 1.12
CA ASN A 345 2.89 15.61 0.51
C ASN A 345 1.52 15.00 0.15
N GLY A 346 0.44 15.66 0.58
CA GLY A 346 -0.94 15.27 0.27
C GLY A 346 -1.46 15.88 -1.04
N GLY A 347 -0.57 16.18 -2.00
CA GLY A 347 -0.91 16.84 -3.26
C GLY A 347 -1.21 18.35 -3.16
N ARG A 348 -1.63 18.85 -1.99
CA ARG A 348 -1.86 20.29 -1.73
C ARG A 348 -1.11 20.85 -0.54
N ASP A 349 -0.65 19.99 0.35
CA ASP A 349 -0.01 20.30 1.61
C ASP A 349 1.18 19.37 1.86
N VAL A 350 1.97 19.69 2.90
CA VAL A 350 3.05 18.83 3.39
C VAL A 350 2.86 18.65 4.89
N PHE A 351 2.93 17.42 5.37
CA PHE A 351 2.86 17.10 6.79
C PHE A 351 4.01 16.20 7.21
N VAL A 352 4.41 16.38 8.47
CA VAL A 352 5.22 15.46 9.25
C VAL A 352 4.34 14.94 10.36
N ASP A 353 3.99 13.67 10.28
CA ASP A 353 3.23 12.97 11.32
C ASP A 353 4.15 12.07 12.15
N ILE A 354 3.83 11.94 13.43
CA ILE A 354 4.41 10.92 14.30
C ILE A 354 3.70 9.60 14.04
N GLY A 355 4.47 8.57 13.70
CA GLY A 355 3.94 7.31 13.20
C GLY A 355 4.03 7.19 11.68
N ASP A 356 3.44 6.11 11.16
CA ASP A 356 3.29 5.81 9.74
C ASP A 356 2.21 4.73 9.53
N LYS A 357 1.88 4.41 8.28
CA LYS A 357 0.93 3.35 7.92
C LYS A 357 1.23 1.97 8.54
N SER A 358 2.48 1.61 8.84
CA SER A 358 2.77 0.32 9.49
C SER A 358 2.18 0.26 10.90
N TRP A 359 2.25 1.38 11.64
CA TRP A 359 1.59 1.52 12.93
C TRP A 359 0.09 1.50 12.79
N GLY A 360 -0.46 2.18 11.78
CA GLY A 360 -1.90 2.19 11.52
C GLY A 360 -2.47 0.78 11.27
N VAL A 361 -1.82 0.01 10.41
CA VAL A 361 -2.17 -1.40 10.15
C VAL A 361 -2.01 -2.25 11.40
N THR A 362 -0.94 -2.07 12.18
CA THR A 362 -0.70 -2.80 13.43
C THR A 362 -1.79 -2.51 14.47
N VAL A 363 -2.26 -1.25 14.56
CA VAL A 363 -3.37 -0.88 15.43
C VAL A 363 -4.64 -1.60 14.98
N CYS A 364 -4.97 -1.62 13.67
CA CYS A 364 -6.13 -2.36 13.17
C CYS A 364 -6.04 -3.86 13.51
N GLN A 365 -4.88 -4.49 13.30
CA GLN A 365 -4.64 -5.90 13.65
C GLN A 365 -4.96 -6.16 15.12
N ARG A 366 -4.38 -5.37 16.03
CA ARG A 366 -4.58 -5.55 17.48
C ARG A 366 -5.99 -5.18 17.94
N TRP A 367 -6.56 -4.11 17.41
CA TRP A 367 -7.88 -3.61 17.78
C TRP A 367 -8.97 -4.66 17.57
N PHE A 368 -9.02 -5.27 16.37
CA PHE A 368 -10.02 -6.29 16.10
C PHE A 368 -9.76 -7.59 16.86
N SER A 369 -8.50 -7.92 17.12
CA SER A 369 -8.13 -9.10 17.94
C SER A 369 -8.62 -8.99 19.38
N GLN A 370 -8.51 -7.81 19.98
CA GLN A 370 -8.97 -7.56 21.35
C GLN A 370 -10.50 -7.70 21.49
N LYS A 371 -11.27 -7.43 20.42
CA LYS A 371 -12.73 -7.54 20.42
C LYS A 371 -13.24 -8.98 20.33
N GLU A 372 -12.46 -9.93 19.81
CA GLU A 372 -12.91 -11.32 19.55
C GLU A 372 -12.47 -12.36 20.61
N GLY A 373 -11.79 -11.93 21.69
CA GLY A 373 -11.35 -12.83 22.75
C GLY A 373 -10.00 -13.52 22.45
N PRO A 374 -9.70 -14.70 23.02
CA PRO A 374 -8.33 -15.23 23.13
C PRO A 374 -7.72 -15.77 21.83
N HIS A 375 -8.28 -15.52 20.65
CA HIS A 375 -7.82 -16.07 19.37
C HIS A 375 -6.51 -15.46 18.82
N GLY A 376 -5.75 -14.75 19.65
CA GLY A 376 -4.46 -14.17 19.28
C GLY A 376 -4.59 -12.96 18.36
N VAL A 377 -3.47 -12.30 18.11
CA VAL A 377 -3.43 -11.11 17.24
C VAL A 377 -3.58 -11.53 15.78
N ILE A 378 -4.42 -10.84 15.00
CA ILE A 378 -4.50 -10.96 13.54
C ILE A 378 -3.11 -10.71 12.98
N LYS A 379 -2.51 -11.74 12.40
CA LYS A 379 -1.14 -11.70 11.92
C LYS A 379 -1.02 -11.06 10.55
N GLY A 380 0.21 -10.73 10.17
CA GLY A 380 0.53 -10.24 8.83
C GLY A 380 0.11 -11.20 7.71
N GLU A 381 0.14 -12.52 7.95
CA GLU A 381 -0.30 -13.56 7.00
C GLU A 381 -1.82 -13.57 6.77
N ASN A 382 -2.60 -12.97 7.69
CA ASN A 382 -4.06 -12.84 7.60
C ASN A 382 -4.51 -11.40 7.32
N THR A 383 -3.56 -10.51 7.01
CA THR A 383 -3.80 -9.09 6.76
C THR A 383 -3.40 -8.72 5.35
N LEU A 384 -4.31 -8.09 4.59
CA LEU A 384 -4.04 -7.51 3.26
C LEU A 384 -4.20 -6.00 3.31
N HIS A 385 -3.14 -5.25 3.04
CA HIS A 385 -3.18 -3.81 2.88
C HIS A 385 -3.21 -3.42 1.39
N VAL A 386 -4.17 -2.59 0.99
CA VAL A 386 -4.35 -2.11 -0.38
C VAL A 386 -4.07 -0.61 -0.42
N GLY A 387 -3.16 -0.18 -1.29
CA GLY A 387 -2.78 1.24 -1.42
C GLY A 387 -2.05 1.56 -2.72
N ASP A 388 -1.81 2.84 -3.00
CA ASP A 388 -1.22 3.32 -4.26
C ASP A 388 0.26 3.75 -4.13
N GLN A 389 0.71 4.19 -2.96
CA GLN A 389 2.04 4.79 -2.78
C GLN A 389 3.11 3.78 -2.35
N PHE A 390 3.47 2.89 -3.27
CA PHE A 390 4.57 1.92 -3.10
C PHE A 390 5.84 2.26 -3.89
N LEU A 391 5.85 3.38 -4.63
CA LEU A 391 6.90 3.69 -5.60
C LEU A 391 8.31 3.81 -4.96
N SER A 392 8.45 4.30 -3.73
CA SER A 392 9.76 4.46 -3.09
C SER A 392 9.86 3.77 -1.74
N ALA A 393 11.07 3.32 -1.40
CA ALA A 393 11.39 2.89 -0.04
C ALA A 393 11.19 4.10 0.90
N GLY A 394 10.16 4.04 1.74
CA GLY A 394 9.75 5.15 2.60
C GLY A 394 8.48 5.87 2.15
N ALA A 395 7.94 5.57 0.96
CA ALA A 395 6.59 5.98 0.60
C ALA A 395 5.58 5.41 1.60
N ASN A 396 4.41 6.05 1.66
CA ASN A 396 3.48 5.84 2.75
C ASN A 396 3.02 4.37 2.85
N ASP A 397 2.43 3.81 1.78
CA ASP A 397 1.96 2.41 1.77
C ASP A 397 3.10 1.40 1.80
N PHE A 398 4.28 1.78 1.30
CA PHE A 398 5.46 0.91 1.36
C PHE A 398 5.77 0.47 2.80
N ARG A 399 5.48 1.31 3.80
CA ARG A 399 5.67 0.97 5.23
C ARG A 399 4.81 -0.20 5.69
N ALA A 400 3.60 -0.36 5.14
CA ALA A 400 2.70 -1.46 5.51
C ALA A 400 3.26 -2.85 5.18
N ARG A 401 4.21 -2.95 4.22
CA ARG A 401 4.92 -4.20 3.88
C ARG A 401 5.70 -4.82 5.04
N SER A 402 5.97 -4.04 6.09
CA SER A 402 6.68 -4.55 7.26
C SER A 402 5.79 -5.29 8.26
N VAL A 403 4.46 -5.22 8.11
CA VAL A 403 3.49 -5.72 9.10
C VAL A 403 2.37 -6.59 8.53
N GLY A 404 2.22 -6.64 7.19
CA GLY A 404 1.25 -7.52 6.55
C GLY A 404 1.47 -7.68 5.06
N THR A 405 0.67 -8.57 4.44
CA THR A 405 0.66 -8.67 2.98
C THR A 405 0.12 -7.38 2.36
N THR A 406 0.58 -7.04 1.16
CA THR A 406 0.19 -5.79 0.50
C THR A 406 -0.18 -6.04 -0.95
N ALA A 407 -1.20 -5.34 -1.43
CA ALA A 407 -1.51 -5.22 -2.85
C ALA A 407 -1.37 -3.77 -3.29
N TRP A 408 -0.59 -3.57 -4.35
CA TRP A 408 -0.32 -2.26 -4.89
C TRP A 408 -1.26 -1.97 -6.05
N ILE A 409 -2.16 -1.02 -5.87
CA ILE A 409 -3.08 -0.53 -6.90
C ILE A 409 -2.58 0.80 -7.50
N ALA A 410 -3.11 1.21 -8.64
CA ALA A 410 -2.80 2.51 -9.24
C ALA A 410 -4.02 3.45 -9.34
N SER A 411 -5.20 2.96 -8.99
CA SER A 411 -6.45 3.73 -9.03
C SER A 411 -7.58 3.00 -8.27
N PRO A 412 -8.70 3.69 -7.98
CA PRO A 412 -9.90 3.04 -7.44
C PRO A 412 -10.47 1.94 -8.34
N VAL A 413 -10.28 2.04 -9.66
CA VAL A 413 -10.70 1.00 -10.61
C VAL A 413 -9.91 -0.29 -10.39
N GLU A 414 -8.60 -0.20 -10.14
CA GLU A 414 -7.80 -1.37 -9.83
C GLU A 414 -8.14 -1.97 -8.46
N THR A 415 -8.56 -1.15 -7.48
CA THR A 415 -9.11 -1.66 -6.21
C THR A 415 -10.36 -2.49 -6.45
N VAL A 416 -11.26 -2.05 -7.33
CA VAL A 416 -12.46 -2.80 -7.71
C VAL A 416 -12.11 -4.13 -8.38
N GLU A 417 -11.20 -4.12 -9.35
CA GLU A 417 -10.72 -5.33 -10.03
C GLU A 417 -10.08 -6.33 -9.05
N LEU A 418 -9.27 -5.82 -8.12
CA LEU A 418 -8.64 -6.61 -7.07
C LEU A 418 -9.68 -7.25 -6.15
N LEU A 419 -10.70 -6.49 -5.75
CA LEU A 419 -11.76 -7.00 -4.88
C LEU A 419 -12.67 -8.00 -5.59
N ASP A 420 -12.90 -7.85 -6.90
CA ASP A 420 -13.61 -8.85 -7.70
C ASP A 420 -12.85 -10.17 -7.75
N GLU A 421 -11.53 -10.13 -7.96
CA GLU A 421 -10.68 -11.31 -7.93
C GLU A 421 -10.64 -11.97 -6.54
N LEU A 422 -10.55 -11.15 -5.49
CA LEU A 422 -10.63 -11.60 -4.10
C LEU A 422 -11.98 -12.30 -3.83
N ALA A 423 -13.09 -11.72 -4.26
CA ALA A 423 -14.41 -12.30 -4.08
C ALA A 423 -14.57 -13.64 -4.82
N GLU A 424 -14.07 -13.73 -6.05
CA GLU A 424 -14.07 -14.96 -6.85
C GLU A 424 -13.30 -16.09 -6.13
N LEU A 425 -12.10 -15.78 -5.61
CA LEU A 425 -11.26 -16.76 -4.92
C LEU A 425 -11.81 -17.15 -3.54
N MET A 426 -12.39 -16.20 -2.79
CA MET A 426 -13.06 -16.50 -1.52
C MET A 426 -14.29 -17.41 -1.70
N GLY A 427 -15.02 -17.26 -2.81
CA GLY A 427 -16.17 -18.12 -3.14
C GLY A 427 -15.78 -19.51 -3.63
N LYS A 428 -14.57 -19.67 -4.18
CA LYS A 428 -14.05 -20.90 -4.75
C LYS A 428 -13.43 -21.88 -3.77
N LYS A 429 -13.43 -21.63 -2.45
CA LYS A 429 -12.77 -22.48 -1.43
C LYS A 429 -12.81 -23.95 -1.84
N MET A 430 -11.70 -24.44 -2.40
CA MET A 430 -11.57 -25.83 -2.81
C MET A 430 -11.63 -26.65 -1.53
N SER A 431 -12.72 -27.39 -1.37
CA SER A 431 -12.89 -28.36 -0.27
C SER A 431 -11.81 -29.41 -0.31
#